data_AF-A0AAF0PGE6-F1
#
_entry.id   AF-A0AAF0PGE6-F1
#
_cell.length_a   1.000
_cell.length_b   1.000
_cell.length_c   1.000
_cell.angle_alpha   90.00
_cell.angle_beta   90.00
_cell.angle_gamma   90.00
#
_symmetry.space_group_name_H-M   'P 1'
#
loop_
_entity.id
_entity.type
_entity.pdbx_description
1 polymer ?
#
loop_
_entity_poly.entity_id
_entity_poly.type
_entity_poly.pdbx_seq_one_letter_code
_entity_poly.pdbx_strand_id
1 'polypeptide(L)' 'MRKYCLECDWQVSTADGYTEKEVSKEAIDHFVETGHTVDSLRLPPPVIRQN' A
#
# COMPACT_ATOMS: atom_id res chain seq x y z
N MET A 1 0.35 -3.17 -5.62
CA MET A 1 0.51 -2.00 -4.73
C MET A 1 0.64 -2.50 -3.31
N ARG A 2 1.59 -1.98 -2.53
CA ARG A 2 1.69 -2.26 -1.09
C ARG A 2 1.54 -0.95 -0.34
N LYS A 3 0.74 -0.93 0.71
CA LYS A 3 0.63 0.18 1.65
C LYS A 3 1.12 -0.26 3.02
N TYR A 4 1.80 0.61 3.72
CA TYR A 4 2.38 0.30 5.02
C TYR A 4 2.41 1.54 5.89
N CYS A 5 2.22 1.32 7.19
CA CYS A 5 2.30 2.34 8.22
C CYS A 5 3.76 2.67 8.50
N LEU A 6 4.09 3.95 8.65
CA LEU A 6 5.45 4.39 9.01
C LEU A 6 5.67 4.41 10.53
N GLU A 7 4.59 4.39 11.30
CA GLU A 7 4.61 4.53 12.76
C GLU A 7 4.39 3.20 13.47
N CYS A 8 3.98 2.17 12.73
CA CYS A 8 3.55 0.89 13.26
C CYS A 8 3.80 -0.25 12.25
N ASP A 9 3.74 -1.51 12.70
CA ASP A 9 4.02 -2.69 11.86
C ASP A 9 2.88 -3.05 10.89
N TRP A 10 1.89 -2.17 10.73
CA TRP A 10 0.75 -2.43 9.86
C TRP A 10 1.14 -2.34 8.39
N GLN A 11 0.77 -3.36 7.60
CA GLN A 11 1.00 -3.39 6.15
C GLN A 11 -0.10 -4.18 5.44
N VAL A 12 -0.42 -3.76 4.22
CA VAL A 12 -1.37 -4.45 3.35
C VAL A 12 -0.87 -4.40 1.90
N SER A 13 -0.97 -5.51 1.17
CA SER A 13 -0.55 -5.54 -0.23
C SER A 13 -1.59 -6.18 -1.14
N THR A 14 -1.63 -5.73 -2.39
CA THR A 14 -2.41 -6.41 -3.43
C THR A 14 -1.83 -7.77 -3.82
N ALA A 15 -0.61 -8.09 -3.34
CA ALA A 15 0.01 -9.40 -3.51
C ALA A 15 -0.68 -10.47 -2.63
N ASP A 16 -1.30 -10.05 -1.53
CA ASP A 16 -2.02 -10.91 -0.59
C ASP A 16 -3.45 -11.24 -1.05
N GLY A 17 -3.79 -10.90 -2.31
CA GLY A 17 -5.11 -11.14 -2.91
C GLY A 17 -6.09 -9.97 -2.80
N TYR A 18 -5.72 -8.89 -2.12
CA TYR A 18 -6.53 -7.67 -2.03
C TYR A 18 -6.52 -6.88 -3.35
N THR A 19 -7.64 -6.25 -3.67
CA THR A 19 -7.70 -5.29 -4.78
C THR A 19 -7.04 -3.97 -4.40
N GLU A 20 -6.60 -3.17 -5.39
CA GLU A 20 -6.06 -1.82 -5.14
C GLU A 20 -7.03 -0.92 -4.36
N LYS A 21 -8.34 -1.14 -4.56
CA LYS A 21 -9.41 -0.43 -3.86
C LYS A 21 -9.48 -0.82 -2.39
N GLU A 22 -9.36 -2.11 -2.08
CA GLU A 22 -9.35 -2.60 -0.69
C GLU A 22 -8.11 -2.16 0.06
N VAL A 23 -6.93 -2.33 -0.54
CA VAL A 23 -5.66 -1.83 0.01
C VAL A 23 -5.74 -0.32 0.29
N SER A 24 -6.38 0.44 -0.60
CA SER A 24 -6.57 1.86 -0.38
C SER A 24 -7.59 2.19 0.69
N LYS A 25 -8.67 1.42 0.79
CA LYS A 25 -9.69 1.56 1.84
C LYS A 25 -9.08 1.31 3.22
N GLU A 26 -8.37 0.20 3.38
CA GLU A 26 -7.74 -0.17 4.64
C GLU A 26 -6.70 0.87 5.10
N ALA A 27 -5.92 1.43 4.17
CA ALA A 27 -4.99 2.49 4.49
C ALA A 27 -5.68 3.78 4.99
N ILE A 28 -6.82 4.13 4.42
CA ILE A 28 -7.61 5.29 4.86
C ILE A 28 -8.21 5.01 6.24
N ASP A 29 -8.78 3.82 6.43
CA ASP A 29 -9.36 3.38 7.70
C ASP A 29 -8.31 3.44 8.82
N HIS A 30 -7.14 2.85 8.58
CA HIS A 30 -6.02 2.88 9.50
C HIS A 30 -5.56 4.31 9.83
N PHE A 31 -5.43 5.18 8.83
CA PHE A 31 -5.09 6.60 9.05
C PHE A 31 -6.14 7.32 9.89
N VAL A 32 -7.43 7.05 9.68
CA VAL A 32 -8.53 7.68 10.43
C VAL A 32 -8.60 7.17 11.86
N GLU A 33 -8.41 5.87 12.08
CA GLU A 33 -8.49 5.27 13.42
C GLU A 33 -7.27 5.59 14.29
N THR A 34 -6.07 5.57 13.71
CA THR A 34 -4.82 5.69 14.46
C THR A 34 -4.16 7.06 14.33
N GLY A 35 -4.49 7.82 13.28
CA GLY A 35 -3.76 9.03 12.90
C GLY A 35 -2.41 8.76 12.27
N HIS A 36 -2.02 7.49 12.05
CA HIS A 36 -0.69 7.16 11.54
C HIS A 36 -0.55 7.40 10.04
N THR A 37 0.61 7.89 9.65
CA THR A 37 0.96 8.13 8.26
C THR A 37 1.19 6.81 7.52
N VAL A 38 0.34 6.55 6.51
CA VAL A 38 0.44 5.37 5.63
C VAL A 38 1.07 5.77 4.30
N ASP A 39 2.16 5.10 3.93
CA ASP A 39 2.81 5.27 2.63
C ASP A 39 2.38 4.16 1.65
N SER A 40 2.60 4.39 0.36
CA SER A 40 2.24 3.43 -0.69
C SER A 40 3.41 3.16 -1.63
N LEU A 41 3.95 1.95 -1.55
CA LEU A 41 4.89 1.44 -2.52
C LEU A 41 4.14 0.90 -3.74
N ARG A 42 4.18 1.68 -4.82
CA ARG A 42 3.86 1.15 -6.15
C ARG A 42 5.12 0.47 -6.69
N LEU A 43 5.19 -0.86 -6.56
CA LEU A 43 6.25 -1.64 -7.21
C LEU A 43 6.31 -1.25 -8.70
N PRO A 44 7.50 -1.01 -9.26
CA PRO A 44 7.64 -0.41 -10.57
C PRO A 44 7.04 -1.31 -11.65
N PRO A 45 6.48 -0.72 -12.74
CA PRO A 45 6.21 -1.51 -13.95
C PRO A 45 7.52 -2.14 -14.45
N PRO A 46 7.47 -3.33 -15.08
CA PRO A 46 8.66 -4.01 -15.58
C PRO A 46 9.47 -3.06 -16.47
N VAL A 47 10.77 -3.05 -16.24
CA VAL A 47 11.77 -2.25 -16.98
C VAL A 47 11.49 -2.36 -18.48
N ILE A 48 11.15 -1.23 -19.11
CA ILE A 48 11.08 -1.17 -20.57
C ILE A 48 12.51 -1.40 -21.07
N ARG A 49 12.77 -2.58 -21.65
CA ARG A 49 14.01 -2.84 -22.39
C ARG A 49 14.00 -1.94 -23.63
N GLN A 50 14.76 -0.85 -23.58
CA GLN A 50 15.09 -0.11 -24.79
C GLN A 50 16.17 -0.90 -25.54
N ASN A 51 15.86 -1.21 -26.80
CA ASN A 51 16.69 -1.99 -27.72
C ASN A 51 17.91 -1.22 -28.20
#